data_AF-A0AB33Z3Q5-F1
#
_entry.id   AF-A0AB33Z3Q5-F1
#
_cell.length_a   1.000
_cell.length_b   1.000
_cell.length_c   1.000
_cell.angle_alpha   90.00
_cell.angle_beta   90.00
_cell.angle_gamma   90.00
#
_symmetry.space_group_name_H-M   'P 1'
#
loop_
_entity.id
_entity.type
_entity.pdbx_description
1 polymer ?
#
loop_
_entity_poly.entity_id
_entity_poly.type
_entity_poly.pdbx_seq_one_letter_code
_entity_poly.pdbx_strand_id
1 'polypeptide(L)'
;MVEQFAVIVGLISAFSAGRELNKATDMAEFQSWLIEHNHQDILALITESNKSSRFVKAYLNQQVPEIQGKLDKLIYLVENLAGEDGSDELEFTGHHYLKGILRCSFENIFNSNLSSNDFDIAYTYVTDWIGDSARYNEYVLEKMVRESLKRKNTISQLIDKYWFDLVGG
;
A
#
# COMPACT_ATOMS: atom_id res chain seq x y z
N MET A 1 11.76 -22.81 12.42
CA MET A 1 10.91 -21.67 12.85
C MET A 1 10.52 -20.76 11.69
N VAL A 2 11.45 -20.21 10.90
CA VAL A 2 11.11 -19.31 9.77
C VAL A 2 10.22 -19.98 8.72
N GLU A 3 10.51 -21.24 8.35
CA GLU A 3 9.71 -22.01 7.39
C GLU A 3 8.24 -22.18 7.83
N GLN A 4 8.00 -22.42 9.11
CA GLN A 4 6.64 -22.59 9.66
C GLN A 4 5.84 -21.29 9.56
N PHE A 5 6.47 -20.13 9.82
CA PHE A 5 5.83 -18.83 9.63
C PHE A 5 5.58 -18.53 8.15
N ALA A 6 6.48 -18.92 7.24
CA ALA A 6 6.27 -18.76 5.81
C ALA A 6 5.06 -19.56 5.31
N VAL A 7 4.89 -20.80 5.79
CA VAL A 7 3.70 -21.62 5.49
C VAL A 7 2.44 -20.97 6.04
N ILE A 8 2.46 -20.51 7.30
CA ILE A 8 1.31 -19.80 7.90
C ILE A 8 0.93 -18.56 7.10
N VAL A 9 1.90 -17.74 6.70
CA VAL A 9 1.66 -16.54 5.87
C VAL A 9 1.07 -16.92 4.52
N GLY A 10 1.60 -17.95 3.85
CA GLY A 10 1.05 -18.44 2.58
C GLY A 10 -0.41 -18.86 2.70
N LEU A 11 -0.77 -19.56 3.78
CA LEU A 11 -2.14 -19.99 4.06
C LEU A 11 -3.07 -18.82 4.38
N ILE A 12 -2.60 -17.83 5.15
CA ILE A 12 -3.38 -16.61 5.42
C ILE A 12 -3.62 -15.83 4.12
N SER A 13 -2.62 -15.72 3.25
CA SER A 13 -2.75 -15.07 1.95
C SER A 13 -3.75 -15.79 1.04
N ALA A 14 -3.67 -17.13 0.97
CA ALA A 14 -4.64 -17.94 0.22
C ALA A 14 -6.06 -17.80 0.76
N PHE A 15 -6.21 -17.79 2.09
CA PHE A 15 -7.47 -17.56 2.77
C PHE A 15 -8.05 -16.16 2.48
N SER A 16 -7.19 -15.14 2.42
CA SER A 16 -7.59 -13.75 2.22
C SER A 16 -7.87 -13.41 0.76
N ALA A 17 -7.24 -14.09 -0.21
CA ALA A 17 -7.40 -13.84 -1.64
C ALA A 17 -8.83 -14.07 -2.16
N GLY A 18 -9.63 -14.88 -1.46
CA GLY A 18 -11.04 -15.11 -1.78
C GLY A 18 -12.02 -14.15 -1.09
N ARG A 19 -11.53 -13.16 -0.34
CA ARG A 19 -12.31 -12.31 0.57
C ARG A 19 -12.03 -10.84 0.33
N GLU A 20 -13.00 -9.98 0.64
CA GLU A 20 -12.82 -8.53 0.47
C GLU A 20 -11.66 -8.04 1.36
N LEU A 21 -10.65 -7.43 0.73
CA LEU A 21 -9.41 -6.94 1.33
C LEU A 21 -9.60 -5.87 2.43
N ASN A 22 -10.81 -5.42 2.72
CA ASN A 22 -11.09 -4.35 3.70
C ASN A 22 -11.83 -4.83 4.95
N LYS A 23 -12.02 -6.14 5.14
CA LYS A 23 -12.63 -6.69 6.35
C LYS A 23 -11.59 -7.40 7.20
N ALA A 24 -11.50 -6.97 8.46
CA ALA A 24 -10.82 -7.75 9.49
C ALA A 24 -11.42 -9.15 9.49
N THR A 25 -10.58 -10.17 9.28
CA THR A 25 -11.04 -11.54 9.17
C THR A 25 -10.92 -12.24 10.52
N ASP A 26 -11.94 -13.01 10.90
CA ASP A 26 -11.97 -13.64 12.21
C ASP A 26 -11.03 -14.85 12.29
N MET A 27 -10.37 -14.98 13.44
CA MET A 27 -9.50 -16.11 13.77
C MET A 27 -10.27 -17.43 13.73
N ALA A 28 -11.51 -17.46 14.24
CA ALA A 28 -12.30 -18.69 14.24
C ALA A 28 -12.64 -19.17 12.82
N GLU A 29 -12.82 -18.21 11.91
CA GLU A 29 -13.11 -18.50 10.52
C GLU A 29 -11.86 -19.03 9.79
N PHE A 30 -10.69 -18.45 10.05
CA PHE A 30 -9.44 -18.97 9.55
C PHE A 30 -9.13 -20.38 10.06
N GLN A 31 -9.39 -20.65 11.34
CA GLN A 31 -9.22 -21.99 11.92
C GLN A 31 -10.15 -23.02 11.26
N SER A 32 -11.39 -22.64 11.00
CA SER A 32 -12.36 -23.49 10.31
C SER A 32 -11.90 -23.80 8.88
N TRP A 33 -11.42 -22.79 8.17
CA TRP A 33 -10.89 -22.93 6.82
C TRP A 33 -9.67 -23.87 6.76
N LEU A 34 -8.76 -23.81 7.75
CA LEU A 34 -7.63 -24.73 7.86
C LEU A 34 -8.07 -26.19 8.01
N ILE A 35 -9.13 -26.44 8.78
CA ILE A 35 -9.67 -27.81 8.93
C ILE A 35 -10.27 -28.29 7.61
N GLU A 36 -11.08 -27.46 6.95
CA GLU A 36 -11.72 -27.78 5.66
C GLU A 36 -10.70 -28.10 4.57
N HIS A 37 -9.53 -27.45 4.59
CA HIS A 37 -8.47 -27.61 3.59
C HIS A 37 -7.36 -28.59 4.02
N ASN A 38 -7.59 -29.41 5.05
CA ASN A 38 -6.66 -30.44 5.54
C ASN A 38 -5.31 -29.88 6.08
N HIS A 39 -5.32 -28.70 6.70
CA HIS A 39 -4.16 -28.06 7.35
C HIS A 39 -4.24 -28.13 8.89
N GLN A 40 -4.65 -29.29 9.42
CA GLN A 40 -4.87 -29.51 10.86
C GLN A 40 -3.56 -29.50 11.67
N ASP A 41 -2.46 -29.91 11.05
CA ASP A 41 -1.10 -29.83 11.58
C ASP A 41 -0.66 -28.38 11.82
N ILE A 42 -0.99 -27.49 10.87
CA ILE A 42 -0.72 -26.05 11.01
C ILE A 42 -1.62 -25.42 12.06
N LEU A 43 -2.89 -25.83 12.13
CA LEU A 43 -3.79 -25.41 13.20
C LEU A 43 -3.23 -25.76 14.58
N ALA A 44 -2.75 -26.99 14.78
CA ALA A 44 -2.12 -27.42 16.02
C ALA A 44 -0.95 -26.49 16.38
N LEU A 45 -0.07 -26.23 15.41
CA LEU A 45 1.11 -25.36 15.57
C LEU A 45 0.76 -23.91 15.91
N ILE A 46 -0.36 -23.39 15.40
CA ILE A 46 -0.87 -22.05 15.74
C ILE A 46 -1.44 -22.03 17.16
N THR A 47 -2.16 -23.08 17.56
CA THR A 47 -2.84 -23.16 18.87
C THR A 47 -1.90 -23.48 20.03
N GLU A 48 -0.84 -24.26 19.81
CA GLU A 48 0.14 -24.64 20.82
C GLU A 48 1.06 -23.47 21.23
N SER A 49 1.17 -22.44 20.38
CA SER A 49 2.07 -21.31 20.58
C SER A 49 1.32 -20.00 20.65
N ASN A 50 1.33 -19.37 21.84
CA ASN A 50 0.82 -18.00 22.02
C ASN A 50 1.48 -16.98 21.08
N LYS A 51 2.72 -17.22 20.64
CA LYS A 51 3.41 -16.35 19.67
C LYS A 51 2.79 -16.51 18.28
N SER A 52 2.56 -17.75 17.85
CA SER A 52 1.95 -18.07 16.56
C SER A 52 0.51 -17.56 16.49
N SER A 53 -0.29 -17.77 17.55
CA SER A 53 -1.66 -17.24 17.64
C SER A 53 -1.71 -15.72 17.56
N ARG A 54 -0.82 -15.00 18.27
CA ARG A 54 -0.72 -13.53 18.19
C ARG A 54 -0.31 -13.06 16.80
N PHE A 55 0.65 -13.73 16.18
CA PHE A 55 1.09 -13.43 14.82
C PHE A 55 -0.06 -13.56 13.81
N VAL A 56 -0.76 -14.69 13.83
CA VAL A 56 -1.91 -14.93 12.93
C VAL A 56 -2.99 -13.87 13.13
N LYS A 57 -3.34 -13.55 14.38
CA LYS A 57 -4.32 -12.48 14.68
C LYS A 57 -3.86 -11.12 14.16
N ALA A 58 -2.60 -10.75 14.36
CA ALA A 58 -2.06 -9.49 13.86
C ALA A 58 -2.06 -9.43 12.33
N TYR A 59 -1.84 -10.56 11.65
CA TYR A 59 -1.89 -10.66 10.20
C TYR A 59 -3.32 -10.57 9.66
N LEU A 60 -4.27 -11.31 10.25
CA LEU A 60 -5.70 -11.28 9.88
C LEU A 60 -6.36 -9.92 10.12
N ASN A 61 -5.90 -9.19 11.15
CA ASN A 61 -6.31 -7.81 11.43
C ASN A 61 -5.53 -6.76 10.62
N GLN A 62 -4.77 -7.19 9.60
CA GLN A 62 -3.99 -6.34 8.69
C GLN A 62 -2.87 -5.50 9.32
N GLN A 63 -2.60 -5.63 10.62
CA GLN A 63 -1.56 -4.86 11.31
C GLN A 63 -0.16 -5.15 10.75
N VAL A 64 0.17 -6.42 10.52
CA VAL A 64 1.49 -6.82 9.98
C VAL A 64 1.64 -6.40 8.51
N PRO A 65 0.69 -6.69 7.60
CA PRO A 65 0.72 -6.18 6.23
C PRO A 65 0.82 -4.65 6.15
N GLU A 66 0.09 -3.91 7.00
CA GLU A 66 0.12 -2.44 7.02
C GLU A 66 1.49 -1.91 7.46
N ILE A 67 2.09 -2.50 8.51
CA ILE A 67 3.44 -2.17 8.96
C ILE A 67 4.46 -2.47 7.86
N GLN A 68 4.37 -3.63 7.21
CA GLN A 68 5.25 -4.00 6.10
C GLN A 68 5.13 -2.98 4.96
N GLY A 69 3.92 -2.64 4.55
CA GLY A 69 3.70 -1.63 3.50
C GLY A 69 4.23 -0.25 3.88
N LYS A 70 4.18 0.14 5.17
CA LYS A 70 4.81 1.40 5.63
C LYS A 70 6.34 1.32 5.61
N LEU A 71 6.92 0.16 5.96
CA LEU A 71 8.37 -0.06 5.91
C LEU A 71 8.89 -0.07 4.47
N ASP A 72 8.20 -0.74 3.55
CA ASP A 72 8.56 -0.77 2.13
C ASP A 72 8.54 0.65 1.54
N LYS A 73 7.59 1.50 1.94
CA LYS A 73 7.56 2.92 1.59
C LYS A 73 8.74 3.70 2.16
N LEU A 74 9.11 3.47 3.42
CA LEU A 74 10.27 4.11 4.03
C LEU A 74 11.57 3.69 3.34
N ILE A 75 11.71 2.41 3.00
CA ILE A 75 12.84 1.88 2.24
C ILE A 75 12.91 2.58 0.89
N TYR A 76 11.80 2.63 0.14
CA TYR A 76 11.73 3.33 -1.14
C TYR A 76 12.13 4.82 -1.01
N LEU A 77 11.66 5.53 0.02
CA LEU A 77 12.02 6.93 0.24
C LEU A 77 13.51 7.08 0.57
N VAL A 78 14.07 6.20 1.40
CA VAL A 78 15.48 6.23 1.77
C VAL A 78 16.39 5.89 0.58
N GLU A 79 16.01 4.93 -0.26
CA GLU A 79 16.74 4.60 -1.49
C GLU A 79 16.76 5.79 -2.47
N ASN A 80 15.66 6.53 -2.58
CA ASN A 80 15.61 7.76 -3.37
C ASN A 80 16.42 8.91 -2.76
N LEU A 81 16.53 8.97 -1.42
CA LEU A 81 17.36 9.96 -0.71
C LEU A 81 18.86 9.62 -0.77
N ALA A 82 19.20 8.34 -0.90
CA ALA A 82 20.57 7.84 -0.96
C ALA A 82 21.11 7.67 -2.39
N GLY A 83 20.25 7.81 -3.42
CA GLY A 83 20.66 7.83 -4.81
C GLY A 83 21.45 9.10 -5.13
N GLU A 84 22.72 8.94 -5.49
CA GLU A 84 23.59 10.03 -5.92
C GLU A 84 23.08 10.64 -7.23
N ASP A 85 22.65 11.90 -7.17
CA ASP A 85 22.87 12.87 -8.24
C ASP A 85 22.95 14.28 -7.63
N GLY A 86 24.17 14.85 -7.67
CA GLY A 86 24.45 16.28 -7.75
C GLY A 86 23.99 17.18 -6.60
N SER A 87 24.97 17.61 -5.80
CA SER A 87 25.05 18.88 -5.07
C SER A 87 23.89 19.87 -5.27
N ASP A 88 23.17 20.16 -4.19
CA ASP A 88 22.96 21.51 -3.64
C ASP A 88 22.30 21.35 -2.26
N GLU A 89 22.43 22.36 -1.39
CA GLU A 89 21.84 22.35 -0.05
C GLU A 89 20.37 21.89 -0.10
N LEU A 90 20.13 20.66 0.34
CA LEU A 90 18.81 20.02 0.34
C LEU A 90 17.95 20.68 1.41
N GLU A 91 17.28 21.77 1.03
CA GLU A 91 16.17 22.30 1.80
C GLU A 91 15.04 21.25 1.77
N PHE A 92 14.78 20.61 2.91
CA PHE A 92 13.74 19.60 3.05
C PHE A 92 12.36 20.26 2.94
N THR A 93 11.88 20.43 1.70
CA THR A 93 10.60 21.09 1.38
C THR A 93 9.39 20.15 1.45
N GLY A 94 9.59 18.84 1.72
CA GLY A 94 8.54 17.82 1.65
C GLY A 94 8.14 17.42 0.22
N HIS A 95 8.72 18.06 -0.80
CA HIS A 95 8.41 17.80 -2.21
C HIS A 95 8.88 16.40 -2.68
N HIS A 96 10.04 15.92 -2.25
CA HIS A 96 10.47 14.55 -2.59
C HIS A 96 9.55 13.46 -2.02
N TYR A 97 9.04 13.69 -0.79
CA TYR A 97 8.03 12.82 -0.17
C TYR A 97 6.75 12.80 -0.99
N LEU A 98 6.22 13.98 -1.35
CA LEU A 98 5.00 14.09 -2.16
C LEU A 98 5.16 13.41 -3.53
N LYS A 99 6.31 13.58 -4.21
CA LYS A 99 6.56 12.93 -5.52
C LYS A 99 6.50 11.40 -5.42
N GLY A 100 7.10 10.82 -4.38
CA GLY A 100 7.07 9.39 -4.12
C GLY A 100 5.66 8.88 -3.80
N ILE A 101 4.92 9.59 -2.95
CA ILE A 101 3.53 9.26 -2.60
C ILE A 101 2.61 9.30 -3.83
N LEU A 102 2.74 10.31 -4.69
CA LEU A 102 1.97 10.40 -5.93
C LEU A 102 2.26 9.23 -6.85
N ARG A 103 3.53 8.83 -6.98
CA ARG A 103 3.90 7.68 -7.81
C ARG A 103 3.22 6.40 -7.35
N CYS A 104 3.31 6.08 -6.06
CA CYS A 104 2.67 4.88 -5.51
C CYS A 104 1.14 4.93 -5.61
N SER A 105 0.52 6.08 -5.30
CA SER A 105 -0.94 6.21 -5.36
C SER A 105 -1.47 6.15 -6.80
N PHE A 106 -0.77 6.71 -7.78
CA PHE A 106 -1.11 6.54 -9.19
C PHE A 106 -0.85 5.12 -9.70
N GLU A 107 0.16 4.40 -9.20
CA GLU A 107 0.35 2.98 -9.51
C GLU A 107 -0.87 2.16 -9.07
N ASN A 108 -1.43 2.45 -7.89
CA ASN A 108 -2.66 1.80 -7.44
C ASN A 108 -3.85 2.12 -8.36
N ILE A 109 -4.00 3.37 -8.81
CA ILE A 109 -5.06 3.73 -9.78
C ILE A 109 -4.86 2.97 -11.10
N PHE A 110 -3.63 2.91 -11.62
CA PHE A 110 -3.33 2.21 -12.88
C PHE A 110 -3.51 0.69 -12.76
N ASN A 111 -3.29 0.09 -11.60
CA ASN A 111 -3.48 -1.34 -11.39
C ASN A 111 -4.93 -1.70 -11.00
N SER A 112 -5.75 -0.70 -10.66
CA SER A 112 -7.18 -0.88 -10.38
C SER A 112 -8.02 -0.95 -11.66
N ASN A 113 -9.28 -1.39 -11.56
CA ASN A 113 -10.28 -1.31 -12.62
C ASN A 113 -11.07 0.03 -12.62
N LEU A 114 -10.55 1.07 -11.96
CA LEU A 114 -11.22 2.37 -11.89
C LEU A 114 -11.26 3.06 -13.26
N SER A 115 -12.40 3.69 -13.52
CA SER A 115 -12.73 4.42 -14.74
C SER A 115 -12.89 5.92 -14.45
N SER A 116 -13.11 6.73 -15.49
CA SER A 116 -13.34 8.17 -15.31
C SER A 116 -14.56 8.52 -14.45
N ASN A 117 -15.51 7.60 -14.27
CA ASN A 117 -16.67 7.80 -13.39
C ASN A 117 -16.33 7.60 -11.91
N ASP A 118 -15.21 6.95 -11.61
CA ASP A 118 -14.79 6.61 -10.24
C ASP A 118 -13.83 7.67 -9.69
N PHE A 119 -14.02 8.92 -10.10
CA PHE A 119 -13.15 10.04 -9.72
C PHE A 119 -13.04 10.20 -8.21
N ASP A 120 -14.16 10.18 -7.50
CA ASP A 120 -14.15 10.40 -6.04
C ASP A 120 -13.36 9.30 -5.32
N ILE A 121 -13.50 8.04 -5.75
CA ILE A 121 -12.76 6.89 -5.20
C ILE A 121 -11.25 7.06 -5.47
N ALA A 122 -10.89 7.37 -6.71
CA ALA A 122 -9.50 7.55 -7.10
C ALA A 122 -8.86 8.77 -6.42
N TYR A 123 -9.63 9.85 -6.23
CA TYR A 123 -9.18 11.04 -5.55
C TYR A 123 -8.92 10.75 -4.07
N THR A 124 -9.85 10.08 -3.39
CA THR A 124 -9.67 9.60 -2.02
C THR A 124 -8.43 8.72 -1.87
N TYR A 125 -8.19 7.78 -2.81
CA TYR A 125 -6.97 6.97 -2.78
C TYR A 125 -5.68 7.79 -2.81
N VAL A 126 -5.66 8.91 -3.52
CA VAL A 126 -4.47 9.74 -3.60
C VAL A 126 -4.36 10.63 -2.37
N THR A 127 -5.45 11.27 -1.94
CA THR A 127 -5.43 12.18 -0.79
C THR A 127 -5.18 11.47 0.54
N ASP A 128 -5.72 10.27 0.73
CA ASP A 128 -5.47 9.46 1.93
C ASP A 128 -3.99 9.11 2.08
N TRP A 129 -3.29 8.97 0.96
CA TRP A 129 -1.86 8.67 0.94
C TRP A 129 -1.00 9.91 1.16
N ILE A 130 -1.45 11.07 0.71
CA ILE A 130 -0.75 12.35 0.93
C ILE A 130 -0.91 12.80 2.38
N GLY A 131 -2.11 12.65 2.95
CA GLY A 131 -2.43 13.10 4.30
C GLY A 131 -2.33 14.62 4.49
N ASP A 132 -2.39 15.07 5.75
CA ASP A 132 -2.46 16.50 6.10
C ASP A 132 -1.08 17.20 6.13
N SER A 133 0.00 16.47 5.88
CA SER A 133 1.37 16.94 6.11
C SER A 133 2.05 17.57 4.90
N ALA A 134 1.45 17.48 3.71
CA ALA A 134 2.02 18.03 2.47
C ALA A 134 1.21 19.23 1.96
N ARG A 135 1.91 20.28 1.53
CA ARG A 135 1.29 21.40 0.80
C ARG A 135 1.34 21.09 -0.69
N TYR A 136 0.21 21.20 -1.36
CA TYR A 136 0.08 21.02 -2.81
C TYR A 136 -1.14 21.78 -3.33
N ASN A 137 -1.16 22.00 -4.62
CA ASN A 137 -2.29 22.60 -5.32
C ASN A 137 -3.36 21.53 -5.59
N GLU A 138 -4.42 21.52 -4.78
CA GLU A 138 -5.54 20.57 -4.89
C GLU A 138 -6.14 20.53 -6.31
N TYR A 139 -6.29 21.69 -6.95
CA TYR A 139 -6.85 21.77 -8.31
C TYR A 139 -5.97 21.05 -9.35
N VAL A 140 -4.65 21.10 -9.16
CA VAL A 140 -3.71 20.35 -10.02
C VAL A 140 -3.77 18.87 -9.69
N LEU A 141 -3.88 18.49 -8.42
CA LEU A 141 -4.05 17.10 -8.02
C LEU A 141 -5.31 16.49 -8.65
N GLU A 142 -6.44 17.20 -8.60
CA GLU A 142 -7.68 16.76 -9.25
C GLU A 142 -7.48 16.51 -10.75
N LYS A 143 -6.76 17.42 -11.45
CA LYS A 143 -6.44 17.24 -12.87
C LYS A 143 -5.60 15.99 -13.10
N MET A 144 -4.59 15.76 -12.26
CA MET A 144 -3.75 14.58 -12.34
C MET A 144 -4.58 13.29 -12.17
N VAL A 145 -5.48 13.24 -11.20
CA VAL A 145 -6.39 12.10 -10.98
C VAL A 145 -7.35 11.90 -12.17
N ARG A 146 -7.92 12.97 -12.71
CA ARG A 146 -8.79 12.87 -13.90
C ARG A 146 -8.05 12.37 -15.13
N GLU A 147 -6.75 12.70 -15.25
CA GLU A 147 -5.93 12.26 -16.37
C GLU A 147 -5.39 10.84 -16.18
N SER A 148 -5.09 10.42 -14.95
CA SER A 148 -4.68 9.06 -14.62
C SER A 148 -5.78 8.05 -14.97
N LEU A 149 -7.04 8.37 -14.67
CA LEU A 149 -8.21 7.54 -15.01
C LEU A 149 -8.46 7.41 -16.52
N LYS A 150 -7.89 8.28 -17.34
CA LYS A 150 -7.94 8.17 -18.82
C LYS A 150 -6.82 7.29 -19.39
N ARG A 151 -5.79 6.99 -18.60
CA ARG A 151 -4.65 6.11 -18.96
C ARG A 151 -3.96 6.49 -20.28
N LYS A 152 -3.92 7.79 -20.58
CA LYS A 152 -3.30 8.31 -21.82
C LYS A 152 -1.79 8.47 -21.72
N ASN A 153 -1.28 8.58 -20.50
CA ASN A 153 0.14 8.81 -20.19
C ASN A 153 0.63 7.76 -19.20
N THR A 154 1.94 7.53 -19.16
CA THR A 154 2.54 6.80 -18.04
C THR A 154 2.52 7.64 -16.76
N ILE A 155 2.73 6.99 -15.62
CA ILE A 155 2.74 7.66 -14.31
C ILE A 155 3.87 8.70 -14.25
N SER A 156 5.07 8.37 -14.76
CA SER A 156 6.18 9.32 -14.85
C SER A 156 5.82 10.54 -15.70
N GLN A 157 5.23 10.33 -16.88
CA GLN A 157 4.79 11.43 -17.75
C GLN A 157 3.73 12.30 -17.10
N LEU A 158 2.79 11.70 -16.36
CA LEU A 158 1.77 12.43 -15.62
C LEU A 158 2.38 13.31 -14.53
N ILE A 159 3.27 12.73 -13.72
CA ILE A 159 3.91 13.43 -12.61
C ILE A 159 4.78 14.57 -13.16
N ASP A 160 5.67 14.29 -14.12
CA ASP A 160 6.59 15.31 -14.64
C ASP A 160 5.85 16.46 -15.34
N LYS A 161 4.71 16.18 -15.99
CA LYS A 161 3.87 17.19 -16.63
C LYS A 161 3.26 18.18 -15.63
N TYR A 162 2.83 17.72 -14.46
CA TYR A 162 2.07 18.52 -13.51
C TYR A 162 2.88 18.94 -12.27
N TRP A 163 4.11 18.45 -12.13
CA TRP A 163 4.91 18.58 -10.91
C TRP A 163 5.05 20.04 -10.45
N PHE A 164 5.51 20.91 -11.35
CA PHE A 164 5.77 22.32 -11.04
C PHE A 164 4.50 23.07 -10.62
N ASP A 165 3.40 22.85 -11.34
CA ASP A 165 2.11 23.46 -11.02
C ASP A 165 1.52 22.92 -9.70
N LEU A 166 1.84 21.66 -9.36
CA LEU A 166 1.33 20.99 -8.16
C LEU A 166 2.00 21.53 -6.89
N VAL A 167 3.32 21.65 -6.88
CA VAL A 167 4.05 22.09 -5.67
C VAL A 167 4.13 23.61 -5.54
N GLY A 168 3.78 24.34 -6.61
CA GLY A 168 4.01 25.78 -6.69
C GLY A 168 5.48 26.08 -6.96
N GLY A 169 5.74 26.92 -7.95
CA GLY A 169 7.06 27.52 -8.15
C GLY A 169 7.44 28.47 -7.03
#